data_AF-A0A4Y9ZN15-F1
#
_entry.id   AF-A0A4Y9ZN15-F1
#
_cell.length_a   1.000
_cell.length_b   1.000
_cell.length_c   1.000
_cell.angle_alpha   90.00
_cell.angle_beta   90.00
_cell.angle_gamma   90.00
#
_symmetry.space_group_name_H-M   'P 1'
#
loop_
_entity.id
_entity.type
_entity.pdbx_description
1 polymer ?
#
loop_
_entity_poly.entity_id
_entity_poly.type
_entity_poly.pdbx_seq_one_letter_code
_entity_poly.pdbx_strand_id
1 'polypeptide(L)'
;MTVGLPDLSLIAAPMVNQSDLPFRVLTRKHKASLVFTQMLHPDLLLSSQEYLEFHQRGLGGPEDRPVIVQLCGHDPETVMRAAQKMANDRDDRQVPQI
;
A
#
# COMPACT_ATOMS: atom_id res chain seq x y z
N MET A 1 21.77 -5.39 -16.73
CA MET A 1 21.64 -4.56 -15.53
C MET A 1 20.86 -5.36 -14.51
N THR A 2 21.52 -5.91 -13.50
CA THR A 2 20.85 -6.62 -12.39
C THR A 2 20.16 -5.60 -11.50
N VAL A 3 18.83 -5.56 -11.52
CA VAL A 3 18.02 -4.79 -10.57
C VAL A 3 18.26 -5.39 -9.18
N GLY A 4 18.86 -4.60 -8.28
CA GLY A 4 19.02 -5.00 -6.88
C GLY A 4 17.65 -5.10 -6.22
N LEU A 5 17.42 -6.17 -5.45
CA LEU A 5 16.19 -6.33 -4.67
C LEU A 5 16.13 -5.25 -3.57
N PRO A 6 14.94 -4.71 -3.25
CA PRO A 6 14.80 -3.76 -2.15
C PRO A 6 15.27 -4.38 -0.82
N ASP A 7 15.81 -3.55 0.07
CA ASP A 7 16.17 -3.99 1.42
C ASP A 7 14.90 -4.39 2.20
N LEU A 8 14.78 -5.67 2.57
CA LEU A 8 13.63 -6.23 3.28
C LEU A 8 13.95 -6.51 4.76
N SER A 9 14.94 -5.83 5.33
CA SER A 9 15.37 -6.03 6.72
C SER A 9 14.40 -5.50 7.78
N LEU A 10 13.71 -4.38 7.53
CA LEU A 10 12.86 -3.70 8.51
C LEU A 10 11.47 -3.42 7.95
N ILE A 11 10.56 -4.36 8.15
CA ILE A 11 9.21 -4.31 7.59
C ILE A 11 8.21 -3.89 8.68
N ALA A 12 7.46 -2.82 8.44
CA ALA A 12 6.34 -2.43 9.29
C ALA A 12 5.09 -3.23 8.91
N ALA A 13 4.57 -4.02 9.85
CA ALA A 13 3.41 -4.89 9.64
C ALA A 13 2.12 -4.09 9.34
N PRO A 14 1.16 -4.69 8.61
CA PRO A 14 -0.17 -4.13 8.48
C PRO A 14 -0.96 -4.28 9.79
N MET A 15 -1.53 -3.18 10.28
CA MET A 15 -2.32 -3.13 11.51
C MET A 15 -3.56 -2.27 11.29
N VAL A 16 -4.75 -2.86 11.50
CA VAL A 16 -6.03 -2.15 11.38
C VAL A 16 -6.11 -1.04 12.43
N ASN A 17 -6.60 0.13 12.04
CA ASN A 17 -6.65 1.38 12.81
C ASN A 17 -5.28 1.94 13.24
N GLN A 18 -4.16 1.46 12.67
CA GLN A 18 -2.83 1.98 12.98
C GLN A 18 -1.99 2.28 11.75
N SER A 19 -1.88 1.37 10.77
CA SER A 19 -0.99 1.53 9.60
C SER A 19 -1.52 2.54 8.56
N ASP A 20 -2.01 3.69 9.02
CA ASP A 20 -2.38 4.85 8.22
C ASP A 20 -1.16 5.65 7.76
N LEU A 21 -1.38 6.67 6.94
CA LEU A 21 -0.28 7.43 6.32
C LEU A 21 0.66 8.08 7.35
N PRO A 22 0.18 8.84 8.36
CA PRO A 22 1.05 9.42 9.38
C PRO A 22 1.91 8.39 10.10
N PHE A 23 1.34 7.23 10.48
CA PHE A 23 2.09 6.17 11.14
C PHE A 23 3.18 5.60 10.24
N ARG A 24 2.88 5.33 8.97
CA ARG A 24 3.88 4.78 8.02
C ARG A 24 5.01 5.77 7.75
N VAL A 25 4.70 7.06 7.65
CA VAL A 25 5.74 8.11 7.52
C VAL A 25 6.60 8.19 8.79
N LEU A 26 6.02 7.97 9.97
CA LEU A 26 6.78 7.90 11.22
C LEU A 26 7.72 6.68 11.22
N THR A 27 7.22 5.48 10.90
CA THR A 27 8.06 4.26 10.89
C THR A 27 9.20 4.36 9.86
N ARG A 28 8.96 5.01 8.72
CA ARG A 28 10.01 5.38 7.74
C ARG A 28 11.12 6.22 8.34
N LYS A 29 10.77 7.26 9.11
CA LYS A 29 11.77 8.07 9.85
C LYS A 29 12.58 7.24 10.85
N HIS A 30 12.01 6.13 11.32
CA HIS A 30 12.67 5.13 12.15
C HIS A 30 13.26 3.94 11.36
N LYS A 31 13.56 4.15 10.07
CA LYS A 31 14.27 3.22 9.17
C LYS A 31 13.48 1.99 8.70
N ALA A 32 12.14 2.02 8.74
CA ALA A 32 11.35 1.01 8.05
C ALA A 32 11.65 1.04 6.54
N SER A 33 12.10 -0.09 6.00
CA SER A 33 12.45 -0.25 4.59
C SER A 33 11.21 -0.51 3.73
N LEU A 34 10.21 -1.18 4.31
CA LEU A 34 8.93 -1.49 3.68
C LEU A 34 7.78 -1.25 4.66
N VAL A 35 6.67 -0.70 4.18
CA VAL A 35 5.47 -0.44 4.99
C VAL A 35 4.24 -0.99 4.29
N PHE A 36 3.23 -1.38 5.06
CA PHE A 36 1.95 -1.85 4.55
C PHE A 36 0.84 -0.87 4.92
N THR A 37 -0.19 -0.78 4.07
CA THR A 37 -1.46 -0.19 4.47
C THR A 37 -2.12 -1.00 5.58
N GLN A 38 -3.20 -0.46 6.13
CA GLN A 38 -4.18 -1.28 6.83
C GLN A 38 -4.75 -2.35 5.90
N MET A 39 -5.33 -3.41 6.49
CA MET A 39 -6.04 -4.44 5.75
C MET A 39 -7.32 -3.86 5.14
N LEU A 40 -7.41 -3.86 3.81
CA LEU A 40 -8.56 -3.31 3.08
C LEU A 40 -9.53 -4.41 2.67
N HIS A 41 -10.81 -4.07 2.62
CA HIS A 41 -11.88 -4.97 2.18
C HIS A 41 -12.14 -4.79 0.67
N PRO A 42 -11.87 -5.81 -0.17
CA PRO A 42 -12.10 -5.75 -1.62
C PRO A 42 -13.52 -5.38 -2.01
N ASP A 43 -14.52 -5.94 -1.33
CA ASP A 43 -15.93 -5.66 -1.63
C ASP A 43 -16.25 -4.17 -1.49
N LEU A 44 -15.70 -3.52 -0.45
CA LEU A 44 -15.88 -2.09 -0.22
C LEU A 44 -15.10 -1.26 -1.24
N LEU A 45 -13.89 -1.68 -1.64
CA LEU A 45 -13.13 -1.01 -2.71
C LEU A 45 -13.87 -1.05 -4.06
N LEU A 46 -14.65 -2.09 -4.32
CA LEU A 46 -15.40 -2.26 -5.57
C LEU A 46 -16.78 -1.60 -5.53
N SER A 47 -17.45 -1.59 -4.37
CA SER A 47 -18.84 -1.12 -4.23
C SER A 47 -19.00 0.28 -3.66
N SER A 48 -18.01 0.82 -2.94
CA SER A 48 -18.07 2.13 -2.30
C SER A 48 -16.99 3.08 -2.82
N GLN A 49 -17.43 4.13 -3.52
CA GLN A 49 -16.54 5.18 -4.03
C GLN A 49 -15.84 5.94 -2.89
N GLU A 50 -16.55 6.21 -1.79
CA GLU A 50 -15.99 6.90 -0.62
C GLU A 50 -14.85 6.09 0.02
N TYR A 51 -15.06 4.77 0.18
CA TYR A 51 -14.05 3.88 0.76
C TYR A 51 -12.81 3.81 -0.13
N LEU A 52 -13.00 3.67 -1.44
CA LEU A 52 -11.92 3.69 -2.42
C LEU A 52 -11.11 4.98 -2.34
N GLU A 53 -11.77 6.13 -2.48
CA GLU A 53 -11.08 7.43 -2.50
C GLU A 53 -10.38 7.73 -1.18
N PHE A 54 -10.96 7.35 -0.05
CA PHE A 54 -10.34 7.50 1.26
C PHE A 54 -9.00 6.74 1.33
N HIS A 55 -8.99 5.47 0.93
CA HIS A 55 -7.78 4.66 0.97
C HIS A 55 -6.76 5.06 -0.11
N GLN A 56 -7.22 5.56 -1.26
CA GLN A 56 -6.34 6.13 -2.28
C GLN A 56 -5.67 7.41 -1.82
N ARG A 57 -6.39 8.34 -1.18
CA ARG A 57 -5.78 9.53 -0.54
C ARG A 57 -4.81 9.12 0.56
N GLY A 58 -5.09 8.00 1.23
CA GLY A 58 -4.22 7.42 2.24
C GLY A 58 -2.93 6.81 1.71
N LEU A 59 -2.75 6.63 0.39
CA LEU A 59 -1.46 6.29 -0.22
C LEU A 59 -0.67 7.59 -0.39
N GLY A 60 0.41 7.76 0.38
CA GLY A 60 1.16 9.01 0.46
C GLY A 60 1.99 9.33 -0.79
N GLY A 61 2.91 10.29 -0.63
CA GLY A 61 3.89 10.67 -1.62
C GLY A 61 5.19 9.82 -1.54
N PRO A 62 6.31 10.33 -2.05
CA PRO A 62 7.61 9.66 -2.01
C PRO A 62 8.06 9.22 -0.61
N GLU A 63 7.67 9.95 0.43
CA GLU A 63 7.99 9.67 1.84
C GLU A 63 7.36 8.38 2.39
N ASP A 64 6.32 7.87 1.74
CA ASP A 64 5.60 6.65 2.13
C ASP A 64 6.07 5.43 1.33
N ARG A 65 6.80 5.65 0.22
CA ARG A 65 7.18 4.59 -0.74
C ARG A 65 8.50 3.89 -0.38
N PRO A 66 8.63 2.58 -0.64
CA PRO A 66 7.61 1.64 -1.17
C PRO A 66 6.53 1.20 -0.16
N VAL A 67 5.25 1.37 -0.50
CA VAL A 67 4.10 0.91 0.31
C VAL A 67 3.39 -0.26 -0.37
N ILE A 68 3.00 -1.28 0.40
CA ILE A 68 2.20 -2.41 -0.10
C ILE A 68 0.76 -2.28 0.40
N VAL A 69 -0.20 -2.44 -0.51
CA VAL A 69 -1.62 -2.53 -0.17
C VAL A 69 -1.96 -3.96 0.25
N GLN A 70 -2.48 -4.13 1.47
CA GLN A 70 -2.96 -5.43 1.94
C GLN A 70 -4.47 -5.56 1.68
N LEU A 71 -4.86 -6.61 0.96
CA LEU A 71 -6.27 -6.98 0.76
C LEU A 71 -6.59 -8.23 1.58
N CYS A 72 -7.74 -8.24 2.25
CA CYS A 72 -8.32 -9.47 2.79
C CYS A 72 -9.24 -10.13 1.76
N GLY A 73 -9.59 -11.40 1.95
CA GLY A 73 -10.59 -12.04 1.11
C GLY A 73 -10.39 -13.53 0.96
N HIS A 74 -11.43 -14.20 0.47
CA HIS A 74 -11.43 -15.63 0.18
C HIS A 74 -11.84 -15.94 -1.27
N ASP A 75 -12.46 -14.98 -1.98
CA ASP A 75 -12.80 -15.09 -3.39
C ASP A 75 -11.68 -14.48 -4.26
N PRO A 76 -10.97 -15.30 -5.07
CA PRO A 76 -9.84 -14.83 -5.88
C PRO A 76 -10.23 -13.75 -6.89
N GLU A 77 -11.43 -13.83 -7.48
CA GLU A 77 -11.87 -12.88 -8.51
C GLU A 77 -12.09 -11.48 -7.93
N THR A 78 -12.77 -11.40 -6.79
CA THR A 78 -13.00 -10.14 -6.08
C THR A 78 -11.68 -9.52 -5.62
N VAL A 79 -10.77 -10.31 -5.05
CA VAL A 79 -9.44 -9.83 -4.62
C VAL A 79 -8.63 -9.31 -5.81
N MET A 80 -8.63 -10.03 -6.95
CA MET A 80 -7.91 -9.60 -8.16
C MET A 80 -8.45 -8.26 -8.69
N ARG A 81 -9.78 -8.13 -8.79
CA ARG A 81 -10.41 -6.91 -9.30
C ARG A 81 -10.12 -5.72 -8.41
N ALA A 82 -10.17 -5.89 -7.08
CA ALA A 82 -9.81 -4.83 -6.15
C ALA A 82 -8.32 -4.45 -6.23
N ALA A 83 -7.42 -5.43 -6.36
CA ALA A 83 -6.00 -5.19 -6.54
C ALA A 83 -5.71 -4.38 -7.81
N GLN A 84 -6.32 -4.74 -8.94
CA GLN A 84 -6.21 -3.99 -10.20
C GLN A 84 -6.73 -2.57 -10.06
N LYS A 85 -7.88 -2.38 -9.39
CA LYS A 85 -8.46 -1.06 -9.15
C LYS A 85 -7.55 -0.15 -8.31
N MET A 86 -6.85 -0.72 -7.33
CA MET A 86 -5.87 0.03 -6.52
C MET A 86 -4.55 0.30 -7.25
N ALA A 87 -4.10 -0.62 -8.12
CA ALA A 87 -2.84 -0.50 -8.86
C ALA A 87 -2.94 0.44 -10.07
N ASN A 88 -4.06 0.44 -10.79
CA ASN A 88 -4.22 1.20 -12.03
C ASN A 88 -4.26 2.73 -11.82
N ASP A 89 -4.61 3.19 -10.62
CA ASP A 89 -4.75 4.61 -10.33
C ASP A 89 -3.41 5.31 -10.07
N ARG A 90 -2.28 4.57 -10.03
CA ARG A 90 -0.95 5.15 -9.78
C ARG A 90 0.14 4.48 -10.60
N ASP A 91 0.72 5.22 -11.55
CA ASP A 91 1.90 4.81 -12.32
C ASP A 91 3.14 4.80 -11.40
N ASP A 92 3.51 3.62 -10.91
CA ASP A 92 4.65 3.42 -10.01
C ASP A 92 6.02 3.43 -10.72
N ARG A 93 6.10 3.86 -11.99
CA ARG A 93 7.36 4.00 -12.74
C ARG A 93 8.30 5.11 -12.24
N GLN A 94 7.93 5.83 -11.18
CA GLN A 94 8.77 6.82 -10.49
C GLN A 94 9.09 6.37 -9.05
N VAL A 95 9.69 5.20 -8.91
CA VAL A 95 10.55 4.95 -7.75
C VAL A 95 11.87 5.69 -8.02
N PRO A 96 12.37 6.55 -7.10
CA PRO A 96 13.65 7.22 -7.28
C PRO A 96 14.74 6.18 -7.52
N GLN A 97 15.47 6.34 -8.63
CA GLN A 97 16.74 5.64 -8.84
C GLN A 97 17.70 6.14 -7.77
N ILE A 98 18.11 5.26 -6.87
CA ILE A 98 19.25 5.48 -5.97
C ILE A 98 20.46 4.82 -6.63
#